data_AF-Q17Z69-F1
#
_entry.id   AF-Q17Z69-F1
#
_cell.length_a   1.000
_cell.length_b   1.000
_cell.length_c   1.000
_cell.angle_alpha   90.00
_cell.angle_beta   90.00
_cell.angle_gamma   90.00
#
_symmetry.space_group_name_H-M   'P 1'
#
loop_
_entity.id
_entity.type
_entity.pdbx_description
1 polymer ?
#
loop_
_entity_poly.entity_id
_entity_poly.type
_entity_poly.pdbx_seq_one_letter_code
_entity_poly.pdbx_strand_id
1 'polypeptide(L)'
;MILANGEFPKSKRCSDILKNSPFLIACDGAVASLHALKFKPSVVIGDLDSIDSHLKALYNPICVSEQNSNDLSKAFFYALDKGYDDFIFLGLNGKREDHALANTFLLFEYFKFCQKLQAISDYGCFRVLETPFILPSLKGEQISLFSLDFEAQFTSKNLKYPLNNLRLKTLFSGTLNEATDHFFSLSSIPNSVVLVYQKF
;
A
#
# COMPACT_ATOMS: atom_id res chain seq x y z
N MET A 1 1.52 -7.85 -8.11
CA MET A 1 1.51 -6.37 -8.00
C MET A 1 0.17 -5.86 -8.48
N ILE A 2 -0.37 -4.85 -7.82
CA ILE A 2 -1.67 -4.25 -8.13
C ILE A 2 -1.48 -2.74 -8.34
N LEU A 3 -1.93 -2.24 -9.49
CA LEU A 3 -1.95 -0.81 -9.79
C LEU A 3 -3.38 -0.29 -9.62
N ALA A 4 -3.58 0.55 -8.60
CA ALA A 4 -4.85 1.24 -8.38
C ALA A 4 -5.01 2.42 -9.36
N ASN A 5 -6.24 2.93 -9.48
CA ASN A 5 -6.59 4.01 -10.41
C ASN A 5 -6.28 5.43 -9.87
N GLY A 6 -5.23 5.60 -9.06
CA GLY A 6 -4.73 6.91 -8.64
C GLY A 6 -3.78 7.55 -9.66
N GLU A 7 -2.91 8.45 -9.20
CA GLU A 7 -1.84 8.99 -10.02
C GLU A 7 -0.81 7.91 -10.32
N PHE A 8 -0.44 7.79 -11.60
CA PHE A 8 0.57 6.83 -12.01
C PHE A 8 1.95 7.27 -11.49
N PRO A 9 2.72 6.38 -10.81
CA PRO A 9 4.00 6.77 -10.23
C PRO A 9 5.05 7.05 -11.31
N LYS A 10 5.82 8.12 -11.12
CA LYS A 10 6.78 8.67 -12.09
C LYS A 10 8.23 8.34 -11.73
N SER A 11 8.49 7.93 -10.49
CA SER A 11 9.85 7.61 -10.03
C SER A 11 10.43 6.40 -10.77
N LYS A 12 11.75 6.42 -10.96
CA LYS A 12 12.50 5.28 -11.53
C LYS A 12 12.29 4.01 -10.71
N ARG A 13 12.24 4.13 -9.38
CA ARG A 13 11.99 3.01 -8.46
C ARG A 13 10.67 2.31 -8.78
N CYS A 14 9.57 3.05 -8.88
CA CYS A 14 8.27 2.48 -9.22
C CYS A 14 8.27 1.87 -10.62
N SER A 15 8.91 2.53 -11.59
CA SER A 15 9.05 2.00 -12.95
C SER A 15 9.83 0.67 -12.98
N ASP A 16 10.91 0.56 -12.21
CA ASP A 16 11.72 -0.65 -12.13
C ASP A 16 10.95 -1.78 -11.42
N ILE A 17 10.21 -1.48 -10.36
CA ILE A 17 9.30 -2.45 -9.71
C ILE A 17 8.25 -2.94 -10.70
N LEU A 18 7.68 -2.03 -11.49
CA LEU A 18 6.62 -2.34 -12.42
C LEU A 18 7.10 -3.25 -13.57
N LYS A 19 8.31 -2.98 -14.10
CA LYS A 19 8.97 -3.81 -15.12
C LYS A 19 9.29 -5.22 -14.64
N ASN A 20 9.68 -5.36 -13.38
CA ASN A 20 10.13 -6.63 -12.82
C ASN A 20 8.99 -7.44 -12.18
N SER A 21 7.74 -6.96 -12.26
CA SER A 21 6.63 -7.68 -11.67
C SER A 21 6.20 -8.85 -12.56
N PRO A 22 6.22 -10.10 -12.04
CA PRO A 22 5.81 -11.27 -12.82
C PRO A 22 4.30 -11.29 -13.11
N PHE A 23 3.52 -10.63 -12.26
CA PHE A 23 2.06 -10.57 -12.38
C PHE A 23 1.53 -9.19 -11.96
N LEU A 24 0.96 -8.49 -12.93
CA LEU A 24 0.45 -7.13 -12.78
C LEU A 24 -1.06 -7.11 -13.01
N ILE A 25 -1.80 -6.67 -12.00
CA ILE A 25 -3.25 -6.42 -12.09
C ILE A 25 -3.48 -4.90 -12.16
N ALA A 26 -4.21 -4.45 -13.17
CA ALA A 26 -4.67 -3.08 -13.26
C ALA A 26 -6.11 -2.97 -12.76
N CYS A 27 -6.35 -2.09 -11.79
CA CYS A 27 -7.69 -1.75 -11.35
C CYS A 27 -8.35 -0.80 -12.34
N ASP A 28 -9.39 -1.29 -13.00
CA ASP A 28 -10.29 -0.52 -13.84
C ASP A 28 -9.55 0.45 -14.79
N GLY A 29 -9.78 1.76 -14.71
CA GLY A 29 -9.14 2.79 -15.55
C GLY A 29 -7.62 2.89 -15.45
N ALA A 30 -6.98 2.23 -14.48
CA ALA A 30 -5.50 2.19 -14.39
C ALA A 30 -4.85 1.59 -15.65
N VAL A 31 -5.58 0.74 -16.39
CA VAL A 31 -5.12 0.16 -17.66
C VAL A 31 -4.74 1.23 -18.70
N ALA A 32 -5.42 2.38 -18.71
CA ALA A 32 -5.14 3.44 -19.67
C ALA A 32 -3.72 4.00 -19.51
N SER A 33 -3.27 4.18 -18.26
CA SER A 33 -1.92 4.67 -17.95
C SER A 33 -0.85 3.64 -18.35
N LEU A 34 -1.12 2.35 -18.07
CA LEU A 34 -0.23 1.26 -18.49
C LEU A 34 -0.10 1.18 -20.01
N HIS A 35 -1.22 1.27 -20.72
CA HIS A 35 -1.25 1.23 -22.18
C HIS A 35 -0.42 2.37 -22.80
N ALA A 36 -0.62 3.61 -22.33
CA ALA A 36 0.13 4.77 -22.80
C ALA A 36 1.64 4.62 -22.60
N LEU A 37 2.04 3.99 -21.50
CA LEU A 37 3.44 3.75 -21.14
C LEU A 37 3.98 2.41 -21.65
N LYS A 38 3.22 1.71 -22.50
CA LYS A 38 3.58 0.42 -23.13
C LYS A 38 3.85 -0.70 -22.12
N PHE A 39 3.23 -0.63 -20.95
CA PHE A 39 3.16 -1.72 -20.00
C PHE A 39 1.93 -2.58 -20.26
N LYS A 40 2.11 -3.91 -20.24
CA LYS A 40 1.02 -4.86 -20.45
C LYS A 40 0.64 -5.48 -19.10
N PRO A 41 -0.53 -5.16 -18.52
CA PRO A 41 -1.03 -5.89 -17.36
C PRO A 41 -1.34 -7.33 -17.72
N SER A 42 -1.19 -8.22 -16.74
CA SER A 42 -1.62 -9.62 -16.83
C SER A 42 -3.14 -9.72 -16.74
N VAL A 43 -3.76 -8.87 -15.91
CA VAL A 43 -5.21 -8.82 -15.69
C VAL A 43 -5.65 -7.37 -15.56
N VAL A 44 -6.83 -7.07 -16.10
CA VAL A 44 -7.57 -5.83 -15.84
C VAL A 44 -8.87 -6.23 -15.15
N ILE A 45 -9.20 -5.60 -14.02
CA ILE A 45 -10.36 -5.99 -13.21
C ILE A 45 -11.03 -4.75 -12.61
N GLY A 46 -12.36 -4.76 -12.57
CA GLY A 46 -13.18 -3.70 -11.97
C GLY A 46 -14.64 -3.82 -12.38
N ASP A 47 -15.44 -2.79 -12.14
CA ASP A 47 -16.78 -2.65 -12.73
C ASP A 47 -16.77 -2.12 -14.17
N LEU A 48 -15.60 -1.67 -14.64
CA LEU A 48 -15.31 -1.28 -16.03
C LEU A 48 -16.04 -0.01 -16.47
N ASP A 49 -16.46 0.86 -15.55
CA ASP A 49 -17.17 2.09 -15.87
C ASP A 49 -16.25 3.18 -16.46
N SER A 50 -14.96 3.16 -16.10
CA SER A 50 -13.98 4.19 -16.49
C SER A 50 -13.04 3.79 -17.65
N ILE A 51 -13.21 2.59 -18.20
CA ILE A 51 -12.37 2.09 -19.32
C ILE A 51 -13.02 2.37 -20.67
N ASP A 52 -12.22 2.90 -21.61
CA ASP A 52 -12.64 3.08 -23.00
C ASP A 52 -12.88 1.74 -23.75
N SER A 53 -13.83 1.75 -24.69
CA SER A 53 -14.21 0.57 -25.49
C SER A 53 -13.05 -0.11 -26.21
N HIS A 54 -12.08 0.65 -26.72
CA HIS A 54 -10.88 0.10 -27.38
C HIS A 54 -10.03 -0.70 -26.37
N LEU A 55 -9.85 -0.16 -25.16
CA LEU A 55 -9.08 -0.83 -24.12
C LEU A 55 -9.79 -2.07 -23.57
N LYS A 56 -11.13 -2.03 -23.46
CA LYS A 56 -11.94 -3.23 -23.11
C LYS A 56 -11.71 -4.35 -24.13
N ALA A 57 -11.77 -4.04 -25.42
CA ALA A 57 -11.56 -5.03 -26.48
C ALA A 57 -10.12 -5.57 -26.47
N LEU A 58 -9.12 -4.72 -26.22
CA LEU A 58 -7.71 -5.09 -26.26
C LEU A 58 -7.29 -5.98 -25.08
N TYR A 59 -7.78 -5.70 -23.88
CA TYR A 59 -7.33 -6.37 -22.65
C TYR A 59 -8.31 -7.41 -22.11
N ASN A 60 -9.53 -7.48 -22.63
CA ASN A 60 -10.58 -8.41 -22.21
C ASN A 60 -10.73 -8.47 -20.67
N PRO A 61 -11.11 -7.35 -20.03
CA PRO A 61 -11.08 -7.21 -18.59
C PRO A 61 -12.12 -8.10 -17.89
N ILE A 62 -11.82 -8.46 -16.64
CA ILE A 62 -12.73 -9.19 -15.75
C ILE A 62 -13.70 -8.18 -15.13
N CYS A 63 -14.97 -8.31 -15.47
CA CYS A 63 -16.03 -7.51 -14.86
C CYS A 63 -16.49 -8.16 -13.56
N VAL A 64 -16.44 -7.39 -12.46
CA VAL A 64 -17.04 -7.78 -11.18
C VAL A 64 -18.15 -6.78 -10.88
N SER A 65 -19.40 -7.23 -11.10
CA SER A 65 -20.61 -6.40 -11.00
C SER A 65 -21.03 -6.08 -9.56
N GLU A 66 -20.37 -6.69 -8.58
CA GLU A 66 -20.56 -6.44 -7.15
C GLU A 66 -20.13 -5.01 -6.79
N GLN A 67 -20.97 -4.30 -6.02
CA GLN A 67 -20.84 -2.85 -5.77
C GLN A 67 -20.48 -2.49 -4.33
N ASN A 68 -20.40 -3.45 -3.40
CA ASN A 68 -20.04 -3.20 -2.01
C ASN A 68 -18.52 -3.20 -1.79
N SER A 69 -17.72 -3.57 -2.80
CA SER A 69 -16.25 -3.49 -2.76
C SER A 69 -15.67 -2.60 -3.86
N ASN A 70 -14.55 -1.94 -3.58
CA ASN A 70 -13.82 -1.15 -4.56
C ASN A 70 -12.91 -2.02 -5.45
N ASP A 71 -12.45 -1.47 -6.57
CA ASP A 71 -11.61 -2.21 -7.53
C ASP A 71 -10.28 -2.69 -6.96
N LEU A 72 -9.75 -1.99 -5.95
CA LEU A 72 -8.57 -2.43 -5.23
C LEU A 72 -8.81 -3.76 -4.50
N SER A 73 -9.96 -3.88 -3.82
CA SER A 73 -10.36 -5.08 -3.10
C SER A 73 -10.64 -6.23 -4.06
N LYS A 74 -11.34 -5.94 -5.17
CA LYS A 74 -11.59 -6.91 -6.25
C LYS A 74 -10.27 -7.47 -6.79
N ALA A 75 -9.29 -6.61 -7.06
CA ALA A 75 -7.97 -7.02 -7.53
C ALA A 75 -7.18 -7.83 -6.49
N PHE A 76 -7.24 -7.43 -5.22
CA PHE A 76 -6.56 -8.13 -4.13
C PHE A 76 -7.09 -9.54 -3.95
N PHE A 77 -8.41 -9.71 -3.77
CA PHE A 77 -9.00 -11.04 -3.58
C PHE A 77 -8.89 -11.92 -4.82
N TYR A 78 -8.96 -11.35 -6.03
CA TYR A 78 -8.66 -12.10 -7.24
C TYR A 78 -7.24 -12.69 -7.23
N ALA A 79 -6.24 -11.90 -6.82
CA ALA A 79 -4.87 -12.39 -6.71
C ALA A 79 -4.70 -13.42 -5.60
N LEU A 80 -5.36 -13.23 -4.46
CA LEU A 80 -5.35 -14.18 -3.36
C LEU A 80 -5.92 -15.54 -3.80
N ASP A 81 -7.04 -15.54 -4.53
CA ASP A 81 -7.66 -16.75 -5.09
C ASP A 81 -6.76 -17.46 -6.12
N LYS A 82 -5.79 -16.73 -6.71
CA LYS A 82 -4.75 -17.30 -7.59
C LYS A 82 -3.54 -17.86 -6.83
N GLY A 83 -3.53 -17.76 -5.49
CA GLY A 83 -2.46 -18.26 -4.63
C GLY A 83 -1.30 -17.28 -4.44
N TYR A 84 -1.48 -15.99 -4.73
CA TYR A 84 -0.48 -14.98 -4.40
C TYR A 84 -0.61 -14.54 -2.94
N ASP A 85 0.54 -14.38 -2.27
CA ASP A 85 0.62 -14.05 -0.84
C ASP A 85 1.51 -12.82 -0.53
N ASP A 86 2.23 -12.35 -1.54
CA ASP A 86 3.12 -11.18 -1.48
C ASP A 86 2.61 -10.06 -2.41
N PHE A 87 2.29 -8.91 -1.82
CA PHE A 87 1.62 -7.82 -2.52
C PHE A 87 2.45 -6.53 -2.55
N ILE A 88 2.51 -5.93 -3.73
CA ILE A 88 2.99 -4.56 -3.93
C ILE A 88 1.88 -3.77 -4.62
N PHE A 89 1.50 -2.66 -4.00
CA PHE A 89 0.49 -1.72 -4.48
C PHE A 89 1.15 -0.43 -4.98
N LEU A 90 0.67 0.07 -6.12
CA LEU A 90 1.06 1.36 -6.70
C LEU A 90 -0.17 2.20 -7.00
N GLY A 91 0.00 3.52 -7.06
CA GLY A 91 -1.07 4.44 -7.48
C GLY A 91 -2.25 4.50 -6.52
N LEU A 92 -2.05 4.31 -5.21
CA LEU A 92 -3.14 4.34 -4.24
C LEU A 92 -3.73 5.76 -4.02
N ASN A 93 -2.99 6.82 -4.37
CA ASN A 93 -3.32 8.22 -4.10
C ASN A 93 -3.07 9.11 -5.34
N GLY A 94 -3.21 10.43 -5.21
CA GLY A 94 -2.91 11.41 -6.29
C GLY A 94 -4.09 11.77 -7.20
N LYS A 95 -5.29 11.26 -6.90
CA LYS A 95 -6.57 11.74 -7.46
C LYS A 95 -7.49 12.13 -6.32
N ARG A 96 -8.71 11.58 -6.25
CA ARG A 96 -9.67 11.86 -5.18
C ARG A 96 -9.14 11.40 -3.82
N GLU A 97 -9.26 12.25 -2.82
CA GLU A 97 -8.69 12.07 -1.48
C GLU A 97 -9.43 11.00 -0.67
N ASP A 98 -10.74 10.87 -0.87
CA ASP A 98 -11.54 9.81 -0.26
C ASP A 98 -11.07 8.41 -0.70
N HIS A 99 -10.79 8.24 -1.99
CA HIS A 99 -10.16 7.02 -2.52
C HIS A 99 -8.77 6.78 -1.93
N ALA A 100 -7.95 7.84 -1.82
CA ALA A 100 -6.61 7.71 -1.26
C ALA A 100 -6.62 7.22 0.19
N LEU A 101 -7.51 7.77 1.02
CA LEU A 101 -7.70 7.32 2.40
C LEU A 101 -8.23 5.89 2.46
N ALA A 102 -9.29 5.58 1.70
CA ALA A 102 -9.87 4.24 1.66
C ALA A 102 -8.82 3.18 1.26
N ASN A 103 -8.10 3.42 0.16
CA ASN A 103 -7.04 2.53 -0.32
C ASN A 103 -5.92 2.33 0.70
N THR A 104 -5.55 3.38 1.44
CA THR A 104 -4.50 3.30 2.46
C THR A 104 -4.96 2.48 3.67
N PHE A 105 -6.19 2.68 4.15
CA PHE A 105 -6.69 1.94 5.31
C PHE A 105 -7.06 0.49 4.97
N LEU A 106 -7.44 0.19 3.73
CA LEU A 106 -7.65 -1.18 3.27
C LEU A 106 -6.41 -2.07 3.40
N LEU A 107 -5.21 -1.48 3.47
CA LEU A 107 -3.97 -2.23 3.72
C LEU A 107 -4.03 -2.99 5.06
N PHE A 108 -4.67 -2.43 6.10
CA PHE A 108 -4.87 -3.13 7.38
C PHE A 108 -5.78 -4.36 7.24
N GLU A 109 -6.80 -4.28 6.39
CA GLU A 109 -7.72 -5.39 6.15
C GLU A 109 -7.04 -6.49 5.32
N TYR A 110 -6.32 -6.11 4.27
CA TYR A 110 -5.61 -7.05 3.40
C TYR A 110 -4.51 -7.83 4.12
N PHE A 111 -3.84 -7.19 5.09
CA PHE A 111 -2.78 -7.83 5.88
C PHE A 111 -3.26 -9.08 6.64
N LYS A 112 -4.56 -9.18 6.94
CA LYS A 112 -5.14 -10.36 7.61
C LYS A 112 -5.12 -11.63 6.76
N PHE A 113 -4.95 -11.47 5.45
CA PHE A 113 -5.07 -12.55 4.47
C PHE A 113 -3.77 -12.84 3.73
N CYS A 114 -2.71 -12.06 3.96
CA CYS A 114 -1.46 -12.21 3.23
C CYS A 114 -0.21 -12.15 4.11
N GLN A 115 0.86 -12.79 3.66
CA GLN A 115 2.15 -12.79 4.36
C GLN A 115 2.80 -11.41 4.36
N LYS A 116 2.71 -10.68 3.25
CA LYS A 116 3.39 -9.40 3.09
C LYS A 116 2.62 -8.48 2.15
N LEU A 117 2.45 -7.23 2.58
CA LEU A 117 2.08 -6.16 1.66
C LEU A 117 2.86 -4.87 1.85
N GLN A 118 3.07 -4.19 0.73
CA GLN A 118 3.69 -2.87 0.65
C GLN A 118 2.92 -2.00 -0.32
N ALA A 119 2.76 -0.72 0.01
CA ALA A 119 2.28 0.28 -0.95
C ALA A 119 3.39 1.29 -1.20
N ILE A 120 3.75 1.47 -2.47
CA ILE A 120 4.89 2.28 -2.88
C ILE A 120 4.39 3.45 -3.70
N SER A 121 4.89 4.64 -3.40
CA SER A 121 4.65 5.87 -4.15
C SER A 121 5.98 6.47 -4.59
N ASP A 122 5.94 7.62 -5.24
CA ASP A 122 7.17 8.35 -5.57
C ASP A 122 7.89 8.94 -4.34
N TYR A 123 7.19 9.02 -3.20
CA TYR A 123 7.69 9.71 -2.00
C TYR A 123 8.13 8.74 -0.89
N GLY A 124 7.72 7.48 -0.93
CA GLY A 124 7.99 6.53 0.14
C GLY A 124 7.23 5.22 0.03
N CYS A 125 7.40 4.40 1.06
CA CYS A 125 6.84 3.06 1.17
C CYS A 125 6.02 2.92 2.45
N PHE A 126 4.76 2.53 2.30
CA PHE A 126 3.95 1.98 3.37
C PHE A 126 4.20 0.47 3.51
N ARG A 127 4.26 -0.02 4.74
CA ARG A 127 4.25 -1.45 5.11
C ARG A 127 3.29 -1.65 6.26
N VAL A 128 2.60 -2.79 6.28
CA VAL A 128 1.80 -3.20 7.44
C VAL A 128 2.56 -4.31 8.15
N LEU A 129 2.73 -4.16 9.46
CA LEU A 129 3.54 -5.05 10.29
C LEU A 129 2.85 -5.26 11.64
N GLU A 130 3.00 -6.45 12.21
CA GLU A 130 2.63 -6.70 13.60
C GLU A 130 3.84 -6.47 14.52
N THR A 131 3.62 -5.87 15.69
CA THR A 131 4.66 -5.72 16.70
C THR A 131 4.94 -7.06 17.41
N PRO A 132 6.18 -7.29 17.89
CA PRO A 132 7.36 -6.44 17.72
C PRO A 132 8.03 -6.62 16.35
N PHE A 133 8.62 -5.55 15.82
CA PHE A 133 9.42 -5.62 14.60
C PHE A 133 10.66 -4.72 14.65
N ILE A 134 11.60 -5.02 13.75
CA ILE A 134 12.78 -4.22 13.46
C ILE A 134 12.81 -3.95 11.95
N LEU A 135 13.03 -2.68 11.57
CA LEU A 135 13.18 -2.29 10.17
C LEU A 135 14.52 -1.59 9.94
N PRO A 136 15.19 -1.86 8.80
CA PRO A 136 16.33 -1.06 8.39
C PRO A 136 15.89 0.38 8.09
N SER A 137 16.75 1.33 8.41
CA SER A 137 16.53 2.74 8.15
C SER A 137 17.82 3.46 7.78
N LEU A 138 17.70 4.70 7.32
CA LEU A 138 18.83 5.63 7.24
C LEU A 138 18.71 6.67 8.34
N LYS A 139 19.84 7.10 8.91
CA LYS A 139 19.83 8.21 9.85
C LYS A 139 19.27 9.47 9.17
N GLY A 140 18.26 10.09 9.78
CA GLY A 140 17.52 11.22 9.21
C GLY A 140 16.30 10.83 8.36
N GLU A 141 16.09 9.55 8.08
CA GLU A 141 14.93 9.07 7.31
C GLU A 141 13.63 9.39 8.06
N GLN A 142 12.63 9.92 7.35
CA GLN A 142 11.34 10.27 7.94
C GLN A 142 10.46 9.02 8.09
N ILE A 143 9.98 8.81 9.30
CA ILE A 143 9.18 7.65 9.70
C ILE A 143 7.83 8.14 10.24
N SER A 144 6.73 7.62 9.72
CA SER A 144 5.40 7.83 10.32
C SER A 144 4.79 6.49 10.70
N LEU A 145 4.18 6.43 11.88
CA LEU A 145 3.55 5.25 12.45
C LEU A 145 2.05 5.50 12.64
N PHE A 146 1.23 4.59 12.13
CA PHE A 146 -0.22 4.64 12.23
C PHE A 146 -0.73 3.33 12.84
N SER A 147 -1.61 3.42 13.84
CA SER A 147 -2.25 2.27 14.48
C SER A 147 -3.74 2.52 14.61
N LEU A 148 -4.55 1.49 14.37
CA LEU A 148 -5.98 1.47 14.68
C LEU A 148 -6.25 0.95 16.11
N ASP A 149 -5.24 0.38 16.76
CA ASP A 149 -5.28 -0.01 18.17
C ASP A 149 -4.86 1.18 19.03
N PHE A 150 -5.87 1.89 19.56
CA PHE A 150 -5.68 3.08 20.39
C PHE A 150 -5.39 2.75 21.87
N GLU A 151 -5.54 1.49 22.28
CA GLU A 151 -5.23 1.03 23.65
C GLU A 151 -3.79 0.54 23.78
N ALA A 152 -3.18 0.11 22.68
CA ALA A 152 -1.80 -0.32 22.63
C ALA A 152 -0.80 0.74 23.10
N GLN A 153 0.12 0.29 23.94
CA GLN A 153 1.23 1.09 24.44
C GLN A 153 2.49 0.75 23.65
N PHE A 154 2.98 1.71 22.87
CA PHE A 154 4.12 1.52 21.98
C PHE A 154 5.43 1.97 22.63
N THR A 155 6.48 1.21 22.39
CA THR A 155 7.86 1.55 22.75
C THR A 155 8.74 1.41 21.52
N SER A 156 9.55 2.43 21.23
CA SER A 156 10.41 2.47 20.05
C SER A 156 11.88 2.62 20.41
N LYS A 157 12.77 2.08 19.59
CA LYS A 157 14.21 2.34 19.63
C LYS A 157 14.67 3.04 18.36
N ASN A 158 15.66 3.91 18.50
CA ASN A 158 16.32 4.63 17.40
C ASN A 158 15.38 5.53 16.56
N LEU A 159 14.38 6.12 17.23
CA LEU A 159 13.58 7.21 16.69
C LEU A 159 13.87 8.49 17.47
N LYS A 160 13.90 9.63 16.78
CA LYS A 160 14.21 10.95 17.33
C LYS A 160 13.20 11.40 18.37
N TYR A 161 11.92 11.06 18.15
CA TYR A 161 10.86 11.18 19.13
C TYR A 161 10.52 9.78 19.66
N PRO A 162 11.20 9.31 20.72
CA PRO A 162 11.00 7.95 21.21
C PRO A 162 9.61 7.77 21.82
N LEU A 163 8.95 6.69 21.44
CA LEU A 163 7.78 6.16 22.13
C LEU A 163 8.26 5.38 23.36
N ASN A 164 7.66 5.66 24.52
CA ASN A 164 7.96 4.96 25.77
C ASN A 164 6.63 4.61 26.46
N ASN A 165 6.16 3.38 26.23
CA ASN A 165 4.81 2.92 26.62
C ASN A 165 3.72 3.93 26.24
N LEU A 166 3.87 4.57 25.08
CA LEU A 166 3.04 5.68 24.65
C LEU A 166 1.85 5.16 23.84
N ARG A 167 0.65 5.63 24.20
CA ARG A 167 -0.56 5.39 23.42
C ARG A 167 -0.69 6.42 22.30
N LEU A 168 -0.80 5.95 21.07
CA LEU A 168 -1.13 6.79 19.93
C LEU A 168 -2.63 7.10 19.98
N LYS A 169 -3.02 8.20 20.64
CA LYS A 169 -4.44 8.54 20.89
C LYS A 169 -5.22 8.93 19.63
N THR A 170 -4.52 9.24 18.54
CA THR A 170 -5.10 9.59 17.25
C THR A 170 -4.28 8.96 16.13
N LEU A 171 -4.89 8.77 14.96
CA LEU A 171 -4.22 8.19 13.78
C LEU A 171 -2.98 8.97 13.34
N PHE A 172 -2.95 10.28 13.56
CA PHE A 172 -1.86 11.16 13.11
C PHE A 172 -0.79 11.40 14.19
N SER A 173 -0.99 10.92 15.42
CA SER A 173 -0.09 11.20 16.55
C SER A 173 1.31 10.59 16.44
N GLY A 174 1.48 9.56 15.61
CA GLY A 174 2.76 8.89 15.35
C GLY A 174 3.48 9.36 14.09
N THR A 175 3.04 10.47 13.47
CA THR A 175 3.58 10.95 12.20
C THR A 175 4.82 11.85 12.35
N LEU A 176 5.62 11.96 11.29
CA LEU A 176 6.76 12.88 11.17
C LEU A 176 7.87 12.64 12.21
N ASN A 177 8.12 11.38 12.54
CA ASN A 177 9.29 10.97 13.29
C ASN A 177 10.51 10.82 12.37
N GLU A 178 11.68 10.57 12.95
CA GLU A 178 12.94 10.50 12.23
C GLU A 178 13.80 9.36 12.80
N ALA A 179 14.35 8.51 11.95
CA ALA A 179 15.26 7.46 12.38
C ALA A 179 16.61 8.07 12.79
N THR A 180 17.18 7.62 13.91
CA THR A 180 18.47 8.12 14.42
C THR A 180 19.66 7.22 14.09
N ASP A 181 19.40 6.05 13.52
CA ASP A 181 20.37 4.99 13.26
C ASP A 181 20.01 4.19 11.99
N HIS A 182 20.82 3.16 11.68
CA HIS A 182 20.65 2.26 10.53
C HIS A 182 19.48 1.26 10.67
N PHE A 183 18.78 1.29 11.80
CA PHE A 183 17.55 0.57 12.04
C PHE A 183 16.72 1.28 13.11
N PHE A 184 15.42 1.03 13.11
CA PHE A 184 14.54 1.32 14.22
C PHE A 184 13.72 0.08 14.59
N SER A 185 13.22 0.05 15.82
CA SER A 185 12.34 -1.03 16.28
C SER A 185 11.10 -0.46 16.94
N LEU A 186 10.01 -1.22 16.86
CA LEU A 186 8.76 -0.92 17.54
C LEU A 186 8.25 -2.18 18.22
N SER A 187 7.84 -2.06 19.46
CA SER A 187 7.13 -3.09 20.23
C SER A 187 5.89 -2.47 20.86
N SER A 188 4.87 -3.28 21.15
CA SER A 188 3.70 -2.81 21.90
C SER A 188 3.13 -3.87 22.83
N ILE A 189 2.32 -3.41 23.78
CA ILE A 189 1.46 -4.27 24.60
C ILE A 189 0.01 -3.72 24.51
N PRO A 190 -0.97 -4.53 24.03
CA PRO A 190 -0.78 -5.83 23.37
C PRO A 190 0.00 -5.71 22.05
N ASN A 191 0.33 -6.85 21.43
CA ASN A 191 0.79 -6.85 20.04
C ASN A 191 -0.29 -6.22 19.15
N SER A 192 0.14 -5.37 18.24
CA SER A 192 -0.78 -4.57 17.41
C SER A 192 -0.24 -4.45 16.00
N VAL A 193 -1.16 -4.35 15.06
CA VAL A 193 -0.86 -4.10 13.65
C VAL A 193 -0.62 -2.60 13.45
N VAL A 194 0.51 -2.27 12.82
CA VAL A 194 0.98 -0.91 12.57
C VAL A 194 1.23 -0.74 11.08
N LEU A 195 0.68 0.34 10.52
CA LEU A 195 1.05 0.84 9.21
C LEU A 195 2.23 1.80 9.38
N VAL A 196 3.34 1.47 8.75
CA VAL A 196 4.61 2.19 8.83
C VAL A 196 4.90 2.84 7.49
N TYR A 197 5.13 4.15 7.48
CA TYR A 197 5.61 4.88 6.32
C TYR A 197 7.09 5.21 6.46
N GLN A 198 7.91 4.79 5.49
CA GLN A 198 9.30 5.24 5.33
C GLN A 198 9.40 6.13 4.09
N LYS A 199 9.83 7.37 4.27
CA LYS A 199 10.11 8.29 3.17
C LYS A 199 11.38 7.86 2.43
N PHE A 200 11.38 7.96 1.11
CA PHE A 200 12.59 7.78 0.31
C PHE A 200 13.55 8.96 0.39
#